data_AF-A0AAV5SWV0-F1
#
_entry.id   AF-A0AAV5SWV0-F1
#
_cell.length_a   1.000
_cell.length_b   1.000
_cell.length_c   1.000
_cell.angle_alpha   90.00
_cell.angle_beta   90.00
_cell.angle_gamma   90.00
#
_symmetry.space_group_name_H-M   'P 1'
#
loop_
_entity.id
_entity.type
_entity.pdbx_description
1 polymer ?
#
loop_
_entity_poly.entity_id
_entity_poly.type
_entity_poly.pdbx_seq_one_letter_code
_entity_poly.pdbx_strand_id
1 'polypeptide(L)'
;MTANLSKEIIENMNMISDGRLPYPPSSDDLARDWELLDTPKQIERIERMREAEAQANPAVYSRRCAFCEHENPQRRAVLVEFGHAICMACALKRVLIRTPMVCPCCFVITDFVRMFEKDDQINCEIMEIDQADEANDLGIEDITEEEM
;
A
#
# COMPACT_ATOMS: atom_id res chain seq x y z
N MET A 1 -40.99 19.99 -12.65
CA MET A 1 -39.73 20.63 -13.09
C MET A 1 -38.56 19.69 -12.79
N THR A 2 -38.48 18.52 -13.44
CA THR A 2 -37.53 17.44 -13.10
C THR A 2 -36.91 16.77 -14.33
N ALA A 3 -36.83 17.47 -15.46
CA ALA A 3 -36.36 16.89 -16.73
C ALA A 3 -34.92 17.26 -17.13
N ASN A 4 -34.21 18.09 -16.35
CA ASN A 4 -32.89 18.60 -16.75
C ASN A 4 -31.69 17.88 -16.09
N LEU A 5 -31.89 17.16 -14.98
CA LEU A 5 -30.79 16.48 -14.29
C LEU A 5 -30.34 15.18 -14.98
N SER A 6 -31.17 14.58 -15.84
CA SER A 6 -30.83 13.32 -16.51
C SER A 6 -29.98 13.49 -17.77
N LYS A 7 -29.94 14.68 -18.38
CA LYS A 7 -29.16 14.91 -19.61
C LYS A 7 -27.67 15.11 -19.34
N GLU A 8 -27.31 15.88 -18.31
CA GLU A 8 -25.91 16.09 -17.92
C GLU A 8 -25.23 14.80 -17.44
N ILE A 9 -25.98 13.90 -16.80
CA ILE A 9 -25.43 12.61 -16.35
C ILE A 9 -25.16 11.69 -17.54
N ILE A 10 -26.03 11.69 -18.56
CA ILE A 10 -25.86 10.83 -19.74
C ILE A 10 -24.73 11.34 -20.65
N GLU A 11 -24.54 12.66 -20.78
CA GLU A 11 -23.42 13.21 -21.57
C GLU A 11 -22.05 12.89 -20.93
N ASN A 12 -21.95 12.89 -19.60
CA ASN A 12 -20.71 12.54 -18.91
C ASN A 12 -20.36 11.04 -18.98
N MET A 13 -21.33 10.15 -19.23
CA MET A 13 -21.06 8.71 -19.39
C MET A 13 -20.56 8.34 -20.79
N ASN A 14 -20.76 9.20 -21.80
CA ASN A 14 -20.34 8.93 -23.18
C ASN A 14 -18.84 9.22 -23.47
N MET A 15 -18.05 9.64 -22.48
CA MET A 15 -16.60 9.86 -22.64
C MET A 15 -15.74 8.64 -22.26
N ILE A 16 -16.34 7.52 -21.87
CA ILE A 16 -15.62 6.34 -21.33
C ILE A 16 -15.57 5.16 -22.33
N SER A 17 -16.21 5.27 -23.50
CA SER A 17 -16.37 4.13 -24.43
C SER A 17 -15.18 3.78 -25.33
N ASP A 18 -14.15 4.63 -25.42
CA ASP A 18 -13.13 4.50 -26.47
C ASP A 18 -11.85 3.75 -26.04
N GLY A 19 -11.78 3.24 -24.81
CA GLY A 19 -10.71 2.34 -24.38
C GLY A 19 -9.29 2.94 -24.37
N ARG A 20 -9.12 4.23 -24.66
CA ARG A 20 -7.90 4.98 -24.36
C ARG A 20 -7.98 5.50 -22.94
N LEU A 21 -7.29 4.84 -22.02
CA LEU A 21 -6.90 5.52 -20.78
C LEU A 21 -6.15 6.80 -21.16
N PRO A 22 -6.48 7.97 -20.59
CA PRO A 22 -5.70 9.17 -20.83
C PRO A 22 -4.25 8.87 -20.47
N TYR A 23 -3.33 9.16 -21.39
CA TYR A 23 -1.90 9.00 -21.16
C TYR A 23 -1.52 9.66 -19.82
N PRO A 24 -0.64 9.04 -19.02
CA PRO A 24 -0.09 9.74 -17.87
C PRO A 24 0.54 11.05 -18.36
N PRO A 25 0.27 12.19 -17.68
CA PRO A 25 0.85 13.47 -18.03
C PRO A 25 2.37 13.35 -18.13
N SER A 26 2.98 14.06 -19.07
CA SER A 26 4.43 14.01 -19.27
C SER A 26 5.17 14.49 -18.01
N SER A 27 6.45 14.17 -17.87
CA SER A 27 7.27 14.63 -16.73
C SER A 27 7.25 16.15 -16.55
N ASP A 28 7.03 16.88 -17.64
CA ASP A 28 6.97 18.35 -17.66
C ASP A 28 5.58 18.88 -17.24
N ASP A 29 4.53 18.06 -17.36
CA ASP A 29 3.17 18.37 -16.90
C ASP A 29 2.99 18.12 -15.38
N LEU A 30 3.78 17.21 -14.79
CA LEU A 30 3.72 16.87 -13.36
C LEU A 30 4.27 17.99 -12.45
N ALA A 31 4.96 18.97 -13.01
CA ALA A 31 5.48 20.13 -12.28
C ALA A 31 4.44 21.25 -12.10
N ARG A 32 3.23 21.12 -12.66
CA ARG A 32 2.35 22.27 -12.87
C ARG A 32 1.18 22.48 -11.90
N ASP A 33 0.92 21.62 -10.90
CA ASP A 33 -0.29 21.84 -10.08
C ASP A 33 -0.33 21.17 -8.69
N TRP A 34 0.81 20.98 -8.01
CA TRP A 34 0.79 20.72 -6.56
C TRP A 34 0.70 22.01 -5.72
N GLU A 35 0.66 23.17 -6.41
CA GLU A 35 0.44 24.51 -5.85
C GLU A 35 -1.03 24.93 -5.87
N LEU A 36 -1.97 23.98 -5.85
CA LEU A 36 -3.29 24.24 -5.29
C LEU A 36 -3.13 24.42 -3.77
N LEU A 37 -2.61 25.58 -3.36
CA LEU A 37 -2.93 26.15 -2.08
C LEU A 37 -4.45 26.17 -2.01
N ASP A 38 -5.04 25.31 -1.19
CA ASP A 38 -6.45 25.34 -0.89
C ASP A 38 -6.85 26.80 -0.63
N THR A 39 -7.75 27.35 -1.46
CA THR A 39 -8.24 28.71 -1.22
C THR A 39 -8.80 28.78 0.20
N PRO A 40 -8.80 29.95 0.88
CA PRO A 40 -9.31 30.03 2.25
C PRO A 40 -10.72 29.45 2.42
N LYS A 41 -11.56 29.54 1.37
CA LYS A 41 -12.89 28.92 1.30
C LYS A 41 -12.86 27.39 1.22
N GLN A 42 -11.88 26.80 0.52
CA GLN A 42 -11.67 25.35 0.47
C GLN A 42 -11.17 24.82 1.81
N ILE A 43 -10.22 25.50 2.46
CA ILE A 43 -9.75 25.15 3.81
C ILE A 43 -10.91 25.15 4.80
N GLU A 44 -11.70 26.23 4.85
CA GLU A 44 -12.87 26.33 5.73
C GLU A 44 -13.89 25.21 5.46
N ARG A 45 -14.11 24.87 4.18
CA ARG A 45 -14.99 23.76 3.81
C ARG A 45 -14.45 22.41 4.29
N ILE A 46 -13.14 22.16 4.16
CA ILE A 46 -12.48 20.92 4.63
C ILE A 46 -12.58 20.81 6.14
N GLU A 47 -12.29 21.88 6.87
CA GLU A 47 -12.38 21.92 8.33
C GLU A 47 -13.81 21.63 8.80
N ARG A 48 -14.82 22.27 8.19
CA ARG A 48 -16.23 22.01 8.49
C ARG A 48 -16.62 20.55 8.25
N MET A 49 -16.11 19.93 7.18
CA MET A 49 -16.36 18.52 6.90
C MET A 49 -15.71 17.62 7.97
N ARG A 50 -14.45 17.89 8.35
CA ARG A 50 -13.75 17.13 9.41
C ARG A 50 -14.44 17.25 10.76
N GLU A 51 -14.92 18.43 11.13
CA GLU A 51 -15.66 18.67 12.37
C GLU A 51 -17.01 17.92 12.36
N ALA A 52 -17.73 17.98 11.24
CA ALA A 52 -18.98 17.25 11.07
C ALA A 52 -18.77 15.73 11.15
N GLU A 53 -17.70 15.20 10.53
CA GLU A 53 -17.35 13.77 10.61
C GLU A 53 -16.97 13.34 12.02
N ALA A 54 -16.15 14.15 12.72
CA ALA A 54 -15.76 13.89 14.11
C ALA A 54 -16.97 13.85 15.06
N GLN A 55 -18.01 14.64 14.77
CA GLN A 55 -19.27 14.63 15.53
C GLN A 55 -20.24 13.53 15.09
N ALA A 56 -20.26 13.16 13.81
CA ALA A 56 -21.26 12.27 13.23
C ALA A 56 -21.00 10.78 13.50
N ASN A 57 -19.74 10.36 13.65
CA ASN A 57 -19.43 8.98 14.01
C ASN A 57 -17.98 8.87 14.52
N PRO A 58 -17.72 8.43 15.77
CA PRO A 58 -16.39 8.02 16.18
C PRO A 58 -16.11 6.63 15.59
N ALA A 59 -16.17 6.49 14.27
CA ALA A 59 -15.77 5.26 13.59
C ALA A 59 -14.28 5.07 13.86
N VAL A 60 -13.96 4.37 14.95
CA VAL A 60 -12.60 4.00 15.28
C VAL A 60 -12.19 3.03 14.19
N TYR A 61 -11.35 3.50 13.28
CA TYR A 61 -10.72 2.63 12.30
C TYR A 61 -10.01 1.52 13.07
N SER A 62 -10.48 0.29 12.90
CA SER A 62 -9.91 -0.86 13.57
C SER A 62 -8.46 -1.03 13.11
N ARG A 63 -7.52 -1.09 14.06
CA ARG A 63 -6.13 -1.49 13.79
C ARG A 63 -5.95 -3.01 13.86
N ARG A 64 -7.03 -3.76 14.14
CA ARG A 64 -6.98 -5.21 14.30
C ARG A 64 -6.41 -5.88 13.06
N CYS A 65 -5.38 -6.70 13.23
CA CYS A 65 -4.83 -7.49 12.14
C CYS A 65 -5.83 -8.57 11.70
N ALA A 66 -6.18 -8.61 10.42
CA ALA A 66 -7.10 -9.61 9.88
C ALA A 66 -6.56 -11.06 9.86
N PHE A 67 -5.26 -11.27 10.14
CA PHE A 67 -4.65 -12.61 10.21
C PHE A 67 -4.53 -13.18 11.61
N CYS A 68 -3.99 -12.39 12.55
CA CYS A 68 -3.71 -12.86 13.91
C CYS A 68 -4.63 -12.23 14.95
N GLU A 69 -5.55 -11.36 14.52
CA GLU A 69 -6.54 -10.70 15.36
C GLU A 69 -5.99 -9.81 16.47
N HIS A 70 -4.69 -9.54 16.47
CA HIS A 70 -4.07 -8.60 17.38
C HIS A 70 -4.66 -7.20 17.17
N GLU A 71 -5.20 -6.61 18.22
CA GLU A 71 -6.07 -5.43 18.16
C GLU A 71 -5.35 -4.16 17.70
N ASN A 72 -4.05 -4.03 18.03
CA ASN A 72 -3.31 -2.80 17.80
C ASN A 72 -1.81 -3.07 17.53
N PRO A 73 -1.45 -3.72 16.40
CA PRO A 73 -0.06 -4.01 16.06
C PRO A 73 0.71 -2.71 15.84
N GLN A 74 1.85 -2.56 16.53
CA GLN A 74 2.71 -1.39 16.42
C GLN A 74 3.22 -1.14 15.01
N ARG A 75 3.60 -2.20 14.30
CA ARG A 75 4.07 -2.13 12.90
C ARG A 75 3.12 -2.88 11.99
N ARG A 76 2.72 -2.22 10.91
CA ARG A 76 1.80 -2.77 9.90
C ARG A 76 2.46 -2.86 8.52
N ALA A 77 1.92 -3.72 7.69
CA ALA A 77 2.25 -3.86 6.29
C ALA A 77 0.99 -3.70 5.46
N VAL A 78 1.09 -3.01 4.33
CA VAL A 78 0.01 -2.84 3.36
C VAL A 78 0.21 -3.84 2.23
N LEU A 79 -0.85 -4.56 1.88
CA LEU A 79 -0.88 -5.49 0.76
C LEU A 79 -1.08 -4.71 -0.55
N VAL A 80 -0.23 -4.97 -1.54
CA VAL A 80 -0.04 -4.09 -2.72
C VAL A 80 -1.27 -4.05 -3.64
N GLU A 81 -2.03 -5.14 -3.75
CA GLU A 81 -3.10 -5.24 -4.75
C GLU A 81 -4.32 -4.35 -4.44
N PHE A 82 -4.73 -4.28 -3.17
CA PHE A 82 -5.96 -3.59 -2.77
C PHE A 82 -5.81 -2.70 -1.54
N GLY A 83 -4.60 -2.56 -1.00
CA GLY A 83 -4.33 -1.67 0.13
C GLY A 83 -4.80 -2.18 1.49
N HIS A 84 -5.23 -3.45 1.62
CA HIS A 84 -5.59 -4.03 2.92
C HIS A 84 -4.36 -4.15 3.81
N ALA A 85 -4.50 -3.84 5.11
CA ALA A 85 -3.38 -3.84 6.05
C ALA A 85 -3.39 -5.05 6.98
N ILE A 86 -2.21 -5.57 7.28
CA ILE A 86 -1.97 -6.65 8.26
C ILE A 86 -0.81 -6.28 9.18
N CYS A 87 -0.57 -7.08 10.22
CA CYS A 87 0.58 -6.90 11.10
C CYS A 87 1.90 -7.23 10.38
N MET A 88 2.98 -6.48 10.64
CA MET A 88 4.29 -6.74 10.03
C MET A 88 4.82 -8.15 10.37
N ALA A 89 4.60 -8.63 11.60
CA ALA A 89 4.98 -9.99 11.99
C ALA A 89 4.27 -11.07 11.15
N CYS A 90 3.01 -10.82 10.79
CA CYS A 90 2.18 -11.69 9.96
C CYS A 90 2.73 -11.71 8.53
N ALA A 91 3.15 -10.54 8.04
CA ALA A 91 3.74 -10.38 6.73
C ALA A 91 5.08 -11.15 6.62
N LEU A 92 6.01 -10.88 7.55
CA LEU A 92 7.31 -11.56 7.61
C LEU A 92 7.20 -13.07 7.82
N LYS A 93 6.27 -13.53 8.66
CA LYS A 93 6.05 -14.97 8.88
C LYS A 93 5.77 -15.70 7.57
N ARG A 94 5.00 -15.10 6.66
CA ARG A 94 4.67 -15.69 5.35
C ARG A 94 5.87 -15.80 4.43
N VAL A 95 6.74 -14.79 4.44
CA VAL A 95 8.03 -14.81 3.74
C VAL A 95 8.91 -15.94 4.27
N LEU A 96 9.05 -16.04 5.60
CA LEU A 96 9.88 -17.05 6.26
C LEU A 96 9.44 -18.49 5.95
N ILE A 97 8.14 -18.75 5.92
CA ILE A 97 7.60 -20.08 5.58
C ILE A 97 7.46 -20.30 4.06
N ARG A 98 7.89 -19.34 3.23
CA ARG A 98 7.83 -19.38 1.76
C ARG A 98 6.44 -19.72 1.21
N THR A 99 5.38 -19.28 1.89
CA THR A 99 4.01 -19.42 1.39
C THR A 99 3.57 -18.15 0.69
N PRO A 100 2.84 -18.23 -0.44
CA PRO A 100 2.23 -17.06 -1.06
C PRO A 100 1.41 -16.27 -0.05
N MET A 101 1.55 -14.95 -0.09
CA MET A 101 0.75 -14.06 0.73
C MET A 101 -0.61 -13.88 0.06
N VAL A 102 -1.67 -14.27 0.75
CA VAL A 102 -3.06 -14.13 0.28
C VAL A 102 -3.78 -13.15 1.19
N CYS A 103 -4.38 -12.10 0.64
CA CYS A 103 -5.12 -11.14 1.44
C CYS A 103 -6.32 -11.80 2.14
N PRO A 104 -6.50 -11.66 3.47
CA PRO A 104 -7.66 -12.23 4.18
C PRO A 104 -8.98 -11.50 3.87
N CYS A 105 -8.92 -10.31 3.27
CA CYS A 105 -10.10 -9.50 2.95
C CYS A 105 -10.62 -9.76 1.53
N CYS A 106 -9.74 -9.90 0.54
CA CYS A 106 -10.12 -10.07 -0.88
C CYS A 106 -9.65 -11.37 -1.51
N PHE A 107 -8.92 -12.23 -0.79
CA PHE A 107 -8.44 -13.54 -1.24
C PHE A 107 -7.53 -13.53 -2.49
N VAL A 108 -6.90 -12.39 -2.78
CA VAL A 108 -5.94 -12.24 -3.88
C VAL A 108 -4.51 -12.47 -3.39
N ILE A 109 -3.72 -13.17 -4.19
CA ILE A 109 -2.27 -13.34 -3.98
C ILE A 109 -1.60 -11.99 -4.20
N THR A 110 -0.77 -11.55 -3.27
CA THR A 110 -0.27 -10.17 -3.22
C THR A 110 1.08 -10.12 -2.52
N ASP A 111 1.90 -9.12 -2.83
CA ASP A 111 3.06 -8.76 -2.00
C ASP A 111 2.67 -7.71 -0.95
N PHE A 112 3.64 -7.30 -0.12
CA PHE A 112 3.42 -6.28 0.90
C PHE A 112 4.55 -5.27 0.98
N VAL A 113 4.20 -4.06 1.41
CA VAL A 113 5.15 -2.99 1.74
C VAL A 113 4.99 -2.58 3.20
N ARG A 114 6.08 -2.11 3.81
CA ARG A 114 6.02 -1.57 5.18
C ARG A 114 5.17 -0.30 5.19
N MET A 115 4.20 -0.24 6.10
CA MET A 115 3.47 0.99 6.41
C MET A 115 4.27 1.79 7.44
N PHE A 116 4.43 3.09 7.19
CA PHE A 116 5.05 4.02 8.15
C PHE A 116 3.96 4.80 8.87
N GLU A 117 3.89 4.65 10.19
CA GLU A 117 2.95 5.38 11.02
C GLU A 117 3.65 6.54 11.74
N LYS A 118 2.89 7.54 12.22
CA LYS A 118 3.46 8.77 12.79
C LYS A 118 4.40 8.53 13.98
N ASP A 119 4.22 7.40 14.67
CA ASP A 119 5.03 6.96 15.81
C ASP A 119 6.30 6.19 15.38
N ASP A 120 6.46 5.86 14.10
CA ASP A 120 7.62 5.13 13.55
C ASP A 120 8.84 6.05 13.27
N GLN A 121 8.93 7.23 13.88
CA GLN A 121 10.03 8.21 13.67
C GLN A 121 11.43 7.75 14.11
N ILE A 122 11.65 6.45 14.33
CA ILE A 122 12.93 5.91 14.77
C ILE A 122 13.53 5.05 13.65
N ASN A 123 14.58 5.59 13.05
CA ASN A 123 15.62 4.95 12.24
C ASN A 123 15.15 4.32 10.92
N CYS A 124 14.96 5.16 9.90
CA CYS A 124 15.25 4.78 8.51
C CYS A 124 16.78 4.82 8.29
N GLU A 125 17.54 4.01 9.05
CA GLU A 125 18.83 3.57 8.53
C GLU A 125 18.48 2.52 7.47
N ILE A 126 18.78 2.85 6.22
CA ILE A 126 18.70 1.91 5.10
C ILE A 126 19.60 0.74 5.51
N MET A 127 19.00 -0.39 5.90
CA MET A 127 19.74 -1.64 5.95
C MET A 127 19.99 -2.01 4.50
N GLU A 128 21.17 -1.66 4.00
CA GLU A 128 21.75 -2.31 2.83
C GLU A 128 21.71 -3.81 3.12
N ILE A 129 20.89 -4.54 2.36
CA ILE A 129 20.94 -5.99 2.37
C ILE A 129 22.24 -6.30 1.63
N ASP A 130 23.32 -6.42 2.39
CA ASP A 130 24.54 -7.03 1.91
C ASP A 130 24.15 -8.43 1.43
N GLN A 131 24.18 -8.60 0.11
CA GLN A 131 24.07 -9.91 -0.51
C GLN A 131 25.32 -10.67 -0.08
N ALA A 132 25.17 -11.45 1.00
CA ALA A 132 26.13 -12.47 1.36
C ALA A 132 26.12 -13.53 0.26
N ASP A 133 27.05 -13.39 -0.67
CA ASP A 133 27.59 -14.48 -1.47
C ASP A 133 28.30 -15.49 -0.54
N GLU A 134 27.52 -16.22 0.27
CA GLU A 134 27.98 -17.46 0.90
C GLU A 134 27.48 -18.65 0.09
N ALA A 135 28.10 -18.81 -1.07
CA ALA A 135 28.01 -20.03 -1.87
C ALA A 135 29.40 -20.44 -2.36
N ASN A 136 30.33 -20.65 -1.44
CA ASN A 136 31.46 -21.57 -1.63
C ASN A 136 32.18 -21.77 -0.29
N ASP A 137 32.07 -22.95 0.31
CA ASP A 137 33.18 -23.75 0.89
C ASP A 137 32.61 -24.89 1.74
N LEU A 138 31.65 -25.66 1.18
CA LEU A 138 31.43 -27.02 1.68
C LEU A 138 32.56 -27.85 1.08
N GLY A 139 33.66 -27.95 1.84
CA GLY A 139 34.83 -28.77 1.55
C GLY A 139 34.45 -30.23 1.27
N ILE A 140 34.12 -30.51 0.03
CA ILE A 140 34.14 -31.85 -0.54
C ILE A 140 35.59 -32.04 -0.98
N GLU A 141 36.39 -32.68 -0.12
CA GLU A 141 37.68 -33.22 -0.51
C GLU A 141 37.43 -34.31 -1.56
N ASP A 142 37.87 -34.06 -2.79
CA ASP A 142 37.97 -35.07 -3.84
C ASP A 142 38.91 -36.17 -3.36
N ILE A 143 38.34 -37.33 -3.03
CA ILE A 143 39.07 -38.58 -2.90
C ILE A 143 39.25 -39.09 -4.33
N THR A 144 40.31 -38.69 -5.01
CA THR A 144 40.78 -39.40 -6.20
C THR A 144 41.85 -40.41 -5.78
N GLU A 145 41.47 -41.67 -5.96
CA GLU A 145 42.26 -42.89 -5.93
C GLU A 145 43.63 -42.73 -6.60
N GLU A 146 44.71 -43.02 -5.87
CA GLU A 146 45.94 -43.57 -6.47
C GLU A 146 46.72 -44.36 -5.41
N GLU A 147 46.24 -45.59 -5.15
CA GLU A 147 47.12 -46.70 -4.81
C GLU A 147 47.72 -47.24 -6.12
N MET A 148 48.94 -46.81 -6.48
CA MET A 148 49.98 -47.65 -7.09
C MET A 148 51.31 -46.93 -7.26
#